data_AF-A0A2U3MZR8-F1
#
_entry.id   AF-A0A2U3MZR8-F1
#
_cell.length_a   1.000
_cell.length_b   1.000
_cell.length_c   1.000
_cell.angle_alpha   90.00
_cell.angle_beta   90.00
_cell.angle_gamma   90.00
#
_symmetry.space_group_name_H-M   'P 1'
#
loop_
_entity.id
_entity.type
_entity.pdbx_description
1 polymer ?
#
loop_
_entity_poly.entity_id
_entity_poly.type
_entity_poly.pdbx_seq_one_letter_code
_entity_poly.pdbx_strand_id
1 'polypeptide(L)'
;MTTSIDGFEFDVPPQANQIIALAQFHRKQLDEAIFHQEIHLGDYCLAQRKRVYDFTRNLPQDMKNSFYRIYDGELRRIADDDDLHPAHAESGVSLFAVFLALIIIALILYFAVIRAIV
;
A
#
# COMPACT_ATOMS: atom_id res chain seq x y z
N MET A 1 18.46 3.01 28.07
CA MET A 1 18.29 1.94 27.07
C MET A 1 17.77 2.59 25.82
N THR A 2 18.61 2.75 24.80
CA THR A 2 18.21 3.24 23.48
C THR A 2 17.63 2.05 22.70
N THR A 3 16.32 2.03 22.52
CA THR A 3 15.64 1.06 21.67
C THR A 3 15.61 1.64 20.27
N SER A 4 16.51 1.18 19.40
CA SER A 4 16.54 1.57 18.00
C SER A 4 15.80 0.57 17.11
N ILE A 5 15.23 1.06 16.02
CA ILE A 5 14.64 0.24 14.95
C ILE A 5 15.04 0.85 13.61
N ASP A 6 15.60 0.03 12.73
CA ASP A 6 15.98 0.42 11.36
C ASP A 6 16.85 1.69 11.28
N GLY A 7 17.71 1.90 12.29
CA GLY A 7 18.62 3.05 12.38
C GLY A 7 18.01 4.30 13.04
N PHE A 8 16.73 4.27 13.40
CA PHE A 8 16.07 5.33 14.17
C PHE A 8 16.26 5.11 15.66
N GLU A 9 16.73 6.13 16.36
CA GLU A 9 16.75 6.17 17.82
C GLU A 9 15.41 6.72 18.33
N PHE A 10 14.80 6.01 19.27
CA PHE A 10 13.57 6.42 19.92
C PHE A 10 13.83 6.88 21.34
N ASP A 11 13.25 8.04 21.66
CA ASP A 11 13.13 8.47 23.04
C ASP A 11 12.13 7.57 23.79
N VAL A 12 12.21 7.56 25.12
CA VAL A 12 11.23 6.91 25.98
C VAL A 12 10.59 7.99 26.86
N PRO A 13 9.34 8.40 26.61
CA PRO A 13 8.40 7.86 25.61
C PRO A 13 8.73 8.25 24.15
N PRO A 14 8.34 7.43 23.16
CA PRO A 14 8.54 7.72 21.73
C PRO A 14 7.84 9.02 21.32
N GLN A 15 8.57 9.94 20.69
CA GLN A 15 7.98 11.18 20.19
C GLN A 15 7.21 10.93 18.90
N ALA A 16 6.12 11.69 18.69
CA ALA A 16 5.28 11.53 17.50
C ALA A 16 6.07 11.73 16.19
N ASN A 17 7.01 12.68 16.16
CA ASN A 17 7.86 12.94 15.00
C ASN A 17 8.78 11.75 14.66
N GLN A 18 9.32 11.03 15.64
CA GLN A 18 10.15 9.84 15.44
C GLN A 18 9.32 8.70 14.84
N ILE A 19 8.08 8.54 15.31
CA ILE A 19 7.15 7.52 14.80
C ILE A 19 6.75 7.83 13.35
N ILE A 20 6.43 9.09 13.05
CA ILE A 20 6.10 9.57 11.71
C ILE A 20 7.28 9.37 10.76
N ALA A 21 8.50 9.75 11.18
CA ALA A 21 9.69 9.59 10.37
C ALA A 21 9.98 8.12 10.04
N LEU A 22 9.77 7.20 10.99
CA LEU A 22 9.87 5.77 10.75
C LEU A 22 8.81 5.30 9.74
N ALA A 23 7.56 5.74 9.86
CA ALA A 23 6.49 5.39 8.93
C ALA A 23 6.79 5.86 7.49
N GLN A 24 7.27 7.10 7.34
CA GLN A 24 7.68 7.65 6.04
C GLN A 24 8.88 6.92 5.45
N PHE A 25 9.88 6.61 6.26
CA PHE A 25 11.05 5.84 5.83
C PHE A 25 10.67 4.45 5.34
N HIS A 26 9.81 3.77 6.09
CA HIS A 26 9.26 2.48 5.75
C HIS A 26 8.46 2.48 4.44
N ARG A 27 7.65 3.52 4.18
CA ARG A 27 6.96 3.66 2.89
C ARG A 27 7.96 3.82 1.75
N LYS A 28 8.95 4.72 1.91
CA LYS A 28 9.99 4.94 0.89
C LYS A 28 10.77 3.67 0.56
N GLN A 29 11.10 2.87 1.56
CA GLN A 29 11.75 1.58 1.37
C GLN A 29 10.87 0.60 0.58
N LEU A 30 9.56 0.59 0.84
CA LEU A 30 8.63 -0.23 0.08
C LEU A 30 8.55 0.22 -1.39
N ASP A 31 8.48 1.53 -1.62
CA ASP A 31 8.40 2.10 -2.97
C ASP A 31 9.67 1.76 -3.78
N GLU A 32 10.84 1.80 -3.15
CA GLU A 32 12.10 1.39 -3.77
C GLU A 32 12.15 -0.13 -4.01
N ALA A 33 11.66 -0.94 -3.06
CA ALA A 33 11.65 -2.39 -3.17
C ALA A 33 10.82 -2.92 -4.35
N ILE A 34 9.78 -2.19 -4.78
CA ILE A 34 8.96 -2.55 -5.96
C ILE A 34 9.79 -2.64 -7.24
N PHE A 35 10.87 -1.87 -7.36
CA PHE A 35 11.72 -1.84 -8.55
C PHE A 35 12.80 -2.92 -8.57
N HIS A 36 12.92 -3.73 -7.50
CA HIS A 36 13.95 -4.76 -7.35
C HIS A 36 13.32 -6.16 -7.49
N GLN A 37 13.67 -6.89 -8.55
CA GLN A 37 13.08 -8.19 -8.88
C GLN A 37 13.42 -9.29 -7.85
N GLU A 38 14.53 -9.12 -7.14
CA GLU A 38 15.00 -10.00 -6.09
C GLU A 38 14.26 -9.83 -4.75
N ILE A 39 13.49 -8.75 -4.59
CA ILE A 39 12.79 -8.44 -3.35
C ILE A 39 11.35 -8.98 -3.41
N HIS A 40 11.07 -10.00 -2.61
CA HIS A 40 9.71 -10.46 -2.37
C HIS A 40 9.00 -9.50 -1.42
N LEU A 41 8.11 -8.65 -1.97
CA LEU A 41 7.34 -7.66 -1.20
C LEU A 41 6.62 -8.24 0.02
N GLY A 42 6.08 -9.46 -0.09
CA GLY A 42 5.40 -10.13 1.03
C GLY A 42 6.33 -10.36 2.23
N ASP A 43 7.51 -10.93 1.99
CA ASP A 43 8.50 -11.20 3.04
C ASP A 43 9.08 -9.91 3.60
N TYR A 44 9.27 -8.91 2.74
CA TYR A 44 9.77 -7.60 3.13
C TYR A 44 8.83 -6.89 4.11
N CYS A 45 7.55 -6.80 3.76
CA CYS A 45 6.50 -6.23 4.63
C CYS A 45 6.38 -6.99 5.95
N LEU A 46 6.49 -8.32 5.92
CA LEU A 46 6.42 -9.15 7.12
C LEU A 46 7.62 -8.89 8.05
N ALA A 47 8.82 -8.81 7.50
CA ALA A 47 10.04 -8.50 8.25
C ALA A 47 9.94 -7.13 8.92
N GLN A 48 9.46 -6.12 8.20
CA GLN A 48 9.25 -4.77 8.72
C GLN A 48 8.21 -4.75 9.86
N ARG A 49 7.06 -5.40 9.66
CA ARG A 49 6.03 -5.52 10.71
C ARG A 49 6.55 -6.24 11.95
N LYS A 50 7.38 -7.27 11.77
CA LYS A 50 8.03 -7.99 12.87
C LYS A 50 8.97 -7.07 13.66
N ARG A 51 9.78 -6.23 13.00
CA ARG A 51 10.69 -5.30 13.68
C ARG A 51 9.92 -4.28 14.53
N VAL A 52 8.85 -3.69 13.97
CA VAL A 52 7.97 -2.78 14.73
C VAL A 52 7.32 -3.48 15.92
N TYR A 53 6.88 -4.72 15.74
CA TYR A 53 6.33 -5.52 16.83
C TYR A 53 7.37 -5.81 17.92
N ASP A 54 8.58 -6.23 17.53
CA ASP A 54 9.66 -6.54 18.46
C ASP A 54 10.10 -5.33 19.31
N PHE A 55 10.02 -4.13 18.74
CA PHE A 55 10.21 -2.87 19.46
C PHE A 55 9.04 -2.60 20.43
N THR A 56 7.82 -2.54 19.91
CA THR A 56 6.64 -2.14 20.69
C THR A 56 6.23 -3.14 21.77
N ARG A 57 6.65 -4.41 21.67
CA ARG A 57 6.35 -5.43 22.70
C ARG A 57 6.92 -5.07 24.07
N ASN A 58 8.00 -4.28 24.11
CA ASN A 58 8.68 -3.91 25.35
C ASN A 58 8.13 -2.60 25.93
N LEU A 59 7.18 -1.94 25.25
CA LEU A 59 6.56 -0.71 25.70
C LEU A 59 5.32 -1.00 26.60
N PRO A 60 5.01 -0.10 27.55
CA PRO A 60 3.73 -0.12 28.26
C PRO A 60 2.55 -0.07 27.28
N GLN A 61 1.44 -0.71 27.63
CA GLN A 61 0.27 -0.86 26.75
C GLN A 61 -0.25 0.48 26.20
N ASP A 62 -0.27 1.53 27.01
CA ASP A 62 -0.74 2.86 26.58
C ASP A 62 0.18 3.50 25.54
N MET A 63 1.50 3.36 25.73
CA MET A 63 2.50 3.85 24.78
C MET A 63 2.46 3.05 23.48
N LYS A 64 2.27 1.72 23.57
CA LYS A 64 2.11 0.84 22.42
C LYS A 64 0.89 1.24 21.59
N ASN A 65 -0.26 1.48 22.22
CA ASN A 65 -1.48 1.92 21.54
C ASN A 65 -1.28 3.29 20.87
N SER A 66 -0.62 4.23 21.55
CA SER A 66 -0.30 5.54 20.98
C SER A 66 0.66 5.43 19.79
N PHE A 67 1.67 4.56 19.88
CA PHE A 67 2.61 4.28 18.81
C PHE A 67 1.90 3.78 17.56
N TYR A 68 1.10 2.72 17.69
CA TYR A 68 0.37 2.15 16.54
C TYR A 68 -0.62 3.14 15.94
N ARG A 69 -1.32 3.93 16.77
CA ARG A 69 -2.25 4.96 16.27
C ARG A 69 -1.53 6.00 15.39
N ILE A 70 -0.35 6.45 15.80
CA ILE A 70 0.43 7.45 15.03
C ILE A 70 1.04 6.78 13.79
N TYR A 71 1.66 5.62 13.95
CA TYR A 71 2.33 4.89 12.88
C TYR A 71 1.37 4.45 11.77
N ASP A 72 0.27 3.77 12.12
CA ASP A 72 -0.73 3.32 11.16
C ASP A 72 -1.50 4.50 10.55
N GLY A 73 -1.74 5.55 11.35
CA GLY A 73 -2.36 6.78 10.88
C GLY A 73 -1.53 7.48 9.81
N GLU A 74 -0.22 7.59 10.01
CA GLU A 74 0.69 8.20 9.04
C GLU A 74 0.83 7.33 7.79
N LEU A 75 0.96 6.01 7.92
CA LEU A 75 0.97 5.11 6.75
C LEU A 75 -0.30 5.24 5.92
N ARG A 76 -1.46 5.33 6.56
CA ARG A 76 -2.73 5.53 5.87
C ARG A 76 -2.80 6.88 5.18
N ARG A 77 -2.35 7.96 5.84
CA ARG A 77 -2.29 9.29 5.25
C ARG A 77 -1.42 9.31 4.00
N ILE A 78 -0.24 8.69 4.05
CA ILE A 78 0.66 8.61 2.89
C ILE A 78 0.05 7.77 1.77
N ALA A 79 -0.68 6.70 2.09
CA ALA A 79 -1.38 5.90 1.09
C ALA A 79 -2.54 6.66 0.41
N ASP A 80 -3.27 7.50 1.15
CA ASP A 80 -4.34 8.33 0.59
C ASP A 80 -3.80 9.53 -0.22
N ASP A 81 -2.63 10.07 0.15
CA ASP A 81 -1.93 11.17 -0.54
C ASP A 81 -1.08 10.71 -1.75
N ASP A 82 -1.05 9.40 -2.06
CA ASP A 82 -0.21 8.86 -3.15
C ASP A 82 -0.87 9.07 -4.54
N ASP A 83 -0.49 10.18 -5.19
CA ASP A 83 -0.92 10.60 -6.53
C ASP A 83 -0.70 9.52 -7.63
N LEU A 84 0.12 8.50 -7.38
CA LEU A 84 0.39 7.42 -8.33
C LEU A 84 -0.74 6.37 -8.38
N HIS A 85 -1.51 6.24 -7.30
CA HIS A 85 -2.67 5.36 -7.18
C HIS A 85 -3.87 6.13 -6.62
N PRO A 86 -4.36 7.18 -7.32
CA PRO A 86 -5.51 7.92 -6.84
C PRO A 86 -6.67 6.94 -6.70
N ALA A 87 -7.54 7.10 -5.70
CA ALA A 87 -8.72 6.24 -5.51
C ALA A 87 -9.62 6.16 -6.77
N HIS A 88 -9.44 7.10 -7.71
CA HIS A 88 -10.11 7.12 -9.01
C HIS A 88 -9.47 6.17 -10.05
N ALA A 89 -8.22 5.74 -9.88
CA ALA A 89 -7.55 4.74 -10.74
C ALA A 89 -8.09 3.32 -10.51
N GLU A 90 -8.72 3.05 -9.37
CA GLU A 90 -9.47 1.81 -9.13
C GLU A 90 -10.87 1.80 -9.75
N SER A 91 -11.33 2.93 -10.32
CA SER A 91 -12.54 2.95 -11.14
C SER A 91 -12.26 2.24 -12.46
N GLY A 92 -12.25 0.90 -12.40
CA GLY A 92 -12.17 0.03 -13.56
C GLY A 92 -13.18 0.45 -14.63
N VAL A 93 -12.82 0.16 -15.89
CA VAL A 93 -13.59 0.49 -17.10
C VAL A 93 -15.09 0.43 -16.81
N SER A 94 -15.76 1.57 -16.97
CA SER A 94 -17.19 1.72 -16.68
C SER A 94 -17.98 0.55 -17.29
N LEU A 95 -18.90 -0.04 -16.53
CA LEU A 95 -19.77 -1.12 -16.99
C LEU A 95 -20.44 -0.79 -18.34
N PHE A 96 -20.72 0.50 -18.58
CA PHE A 96 -21.21 1.01 -19.85
C PHE A 96 -20.24 0.76 -21.02
N ALA A 97 -18.95 1.03 -20.84
CA ALA A 97 -17.94 0.82 -21.86
C ALA A 97 -17.74 -0.68 -22.16
N VAL A 98 -17.82 -1.54 -21.14
CA VAL A 98 -17.82 -3.00 -21.32
C VAL A 98 -19.02 -3.43 -22.17
N PHE A 99 -20.23 -2.93 -21.86
CA PHE A 99 -21.45 -3.26 -22.59
C PHE A 99 -21.39 -2.78 -24.06
N LEU A 100 -20.88 -1.56 -24.28
CA LEU A 100 -20.69 -1.01 -25.62
C LEU A 100 -19.73 -1.85 -26.45
N ALA A 101 -18.60 -2.26 -25.87
CA ALA A 101 -17.63 -3.12 -26.54
C ALA A 101 -18.25 -4.47 -26.96
N LEU A 102 -19.03 -5.10 -26.07
CA LEU A 102 -19.72 -6.37 -26.38
C LEU A 102 -20.73 -6.21 -27.52
N ILE A 103 -21.48 -5.11 -27.58
CA ILE A 103 -22.42 -4.84 -28.68
C ILE A 103 -21.67 -4.70 -30.01
N ILE A 104 -20.56 -3.96 -30.03
CA ILE A 104 -19.76 -3.77 -31.24
C ILE A 104 -19.21 -5.11 -31.74
N ILE A 105 -18.67 -5.93 -30.83
CA ILE A 105 -18.18 -7.28 -31.18
C ILE A 105 -19.31 -8.14 -31.74
N ALA A 106 -20.49 -8.15 -31.11
CA ALA A 106 -21.65 -8.89 -31.58
C ALA A 106 -22.11 -8.46 -32.98
N LEU A 107 -22.12 -7.15 -33.26
CA LEU A 107 -22.44 -6.61 -34.59
C LEU A 107 -21.42 -7.05 -35.63
N ILE A 108 -20.12 -6.96 -35.33
CA ILE A 108 -19.06 -7.41 -36.23
C ILE A 108 -19.22 -8.90 -36.55
N LEU A 109 -19.44 -9.74 -35.53
CA LEU A 109 -19.65 -11.17 -35.72
C LEU A 109 -20.90 -11.47 -36.56
N TYR A 110 -21.99 -10.74 -36.34
CA TYR A 110 -23.21 -10.88 -37.14
C TYR A 110 -22.97 -10.55 -38.62
N PHE A 111 -22.33 -9.42 -38.92
CA PHE A 111 -22.07 -9.02 -40.31
C PHE A 111 -20.98 -9.85 -40.99
N ALA A 112 -19.93 -10.22 -40.27
CA ALA A 112 -18.80 -10.97 -40.82
C ALA A 112 -19.12 -12.45 -41.03
N VAL A 113 -19.94 -13.06 -40.17
CA VAL A 113 -20.22 -14.50 -40.18
C VAL A 113 -21.64 -14.79 -40.64
N ILE A 114 -22.66 -14.24 -39.96
CA ILE A 114 -24.05 -14.64 -40.20
C ILE A 114 -24.54 -14.11 -41.54
N ARG A 115 -24.34 -12.82 -41.84
CA ARG A 115 -24.73 -12.21 -43.13
C ARG A 115 -23.88 -12.69 -44.31
N ALA A 116 -22.70 -13.24 -44.06
CA ALA A 116 -21.87 -13.82 -45.11
C ALA A 116 -22.34 -15.24 -45.50
N ILE A 117 -23.05 -15.93 -44.60
CA ILE A 117 -23.50 -17.33 -44.77
C ILE A 117 -24.98 -17.42 -45.20
N VAL A 118 -25.84 -16.49 -44.77
CA VAL A 118 -27.27 -16.39 -45.11
C VAL A 118 -27.49 -15.37 -46.22
#